data_AF-A0A5E3X683-F1
#
_entry.id   AF-A0A5E3X683-F1
#
_cell.length_a   1.000
_cell.length_b   1.000
_cell.length_c   1.000
_cell.angle_alpha   90.00
_cell.angle_beta   90.00
_cell.angle_gamma   90.00
#
_symmetry.space_group_name_H-M   'P 1'
#
loop_
_entity.id
_entity.type
_entity.pdbx_description
1 polymer ?
#
loop_
_entity_poly.entity_id
_entity_poly.type
_entity_poly.pdbx_seq_one_letter_code
_entity_poly.pdbx_strand_id
1 'polypeptide(L)'
;MVRFLREAEVQRGLRKIPRGAHIAAFRGKTTKDVLDKGLNNLNGPGAGKDVHLGFAERISDKLQNLYAIETVVKVAIYSANYIRLDEREMHQRWLDGGETLEMRTLVHVPKPRPEPGPEVIDIPSTPGASEDWRNLCYKKLQDVRERVCLTEDLVVPDDVLRPCIWAQAITQSRCTRPELTAN
;
A
#
# COMPACT_ATOMS: atom_id res chain seq x y z
N MET A 1 -7.56 -19.74 -7.09
CA MET A 1 -6.35 -20.21 -7.82
C MET A 1 -6.50 -21.61 -8.41
N VAL A 2 -6.89 -22.63 -7.63
CA VAL A 2 -7.08 -24.02 -8.14
C VAL A 2 -8.18 -24.10 -9.21
N ARG A 3 -9.36 -23.52 -8.93
CA ARG A 3 -10.47 -23.45 -9.91
C ARG A 3 -10.05 -22.84 -11.25
N PHE A 4 -9.22 -21.80 -11.20
CA PHE A 4 -8.70 -21.15 -12.41
C PHE A 4 -7.76 -22.05 -13.23
N LEU A 5 -6.94 -22.90 -12.59
CA LEU A 5 -6.16 -23.92 -13.32
C LEU A 5 -7.07 -24.95 -13.98
N ARG A 6 -8.12 -25.38 -13.29
CA ARG A 6 -9.11 -26.31 -13.85
C ARG A 6 -9.83 -25.71 -15.05
N GLU A 7 -10.23 -24.44 -14.97
CA GLU A 7 -10.83 -23.72 -16.09
C GLU A 7 -9.88 -23.64 -17.29
N ALA A 8 -8.61 -23.30 -17.07
CA ALA A 8 -7.62 -23.23 -18.14
C ALA A 8 -7.36 -24.61 -18.79
N GLU A 9 -7.34 -25.68 -17.99
CA GLU A 9 -7.22 -27.05 -18.50
C GLU A 9 -8.44 -27.43 -19.35
N VAL A 10 -9.66 -27.23 -18.84
CA VAL A 10 -10.91 -27.67 -19.47
C VAL A 10 -11.28 -26.81 -20.68
N GLN A 11 -11.20 -25.49 -20.56
CA GLN A 11 -11.67 -24.56 -21.60
C GLN A 11 -10.63 -24.27 -22.68
N ARG A 12 -9.33 -24.38 -22.36
CA ARG A 12 -8.24 -24.04 -23.29
C ARG A 12 -7.34 -25.23 -23.62
N GLY A 13 -7.55 -26.40 -23.01
CA GLY A 13 -6.66 -27.56 -23.19
C GLY A 13 -5.25 -27.33 -22.62
N LEU A 14 -5.06 -26.31 -21.78
CA LEU A 14 -3.75 -25.93 -21.25
C LEU A 14 -3.41 -26.81 -20.05
N ARG A 15 -2.78 -27.96 -20.30
CA ARG A 15 -2.33 -28.89 -19.24
C ARG A 15 -1.28 -28.31 -18.29
N LYS A 16 -0.62 -27.20 -18.67
CA LYS A 16 0.31 -26.48 -17.80
C LYS A 16 0.45 -25.03 -18.21
N ILE A 17 0.70 -24.18 -17.24
CA ILE A 17 0.77 -22.72 -17.40
C ILE A 17 2.04 -22.21 -16.71
N PRO A 18 2.77 -21.22 -17.25
CA PRO A 18 3.86 -20.59 -16.52
C PRO A 18 3.37 -20.08 -15.16
N ARG A 19 4.11 -20.35 -14.07
CA ARG A 19 3.75 -19.94 -12.71
C ARG A 19 3.47 -18.43 -12.65
N GLY A 20 4.33 -17.63 -13.28
CA GLY A 20 4.17 -16.17 -13.34
C GLY A 20 2.87 -15.74 -14.01
N ALA A 21 2.49 -16.38 -15.12
CA ALA A 21 1.25 -16.08 -15.84
C ALA A 21 0.01 -16.44 -15.03
N HIS A 22 0.04 -17.57 -14.30
CA HIS A 22 -1.06 -17.96 -13.40
C HIS A 22 -1.26 -16.96 -12.25
N ILE A 23 -0.17 -16.58 -11.58
CA ILE A 23 -0.21 -15.59 -10.49
C ILE A 23 -0.65 -14.23 -11.00
N ALA A 24 -0.15 -13.80 -12.17
CA ALA A 24 -0.55 -12.56 -12.81
C ALA A 24 -2.05 -12.56 -13.14
N ALA A 25 -2.57 -13.61 -13.77
CA ALA A 25 -3.99 -13.74 -14.09
C ALA A 25 -4.86 -13.76 -12.83
N PHE A 26 -4.48 -14.51 -11.79
CA PHE A 26 -5.19 -14.51 -10.50
C PHE A 26 -5.30 -13.11 -9.89
N ARG A 27 -4.24 -12.30 -9.99
CA ARG A 27 -4.21 -10.90 -9.55
C ARG A 27 -4.83 -9.91 -10.54
N GLY A 28 -5.44 -10.40 -11.63
CA GLY A 28 -6.07 -9.55 -12.64
C GLY A 28 -5.09 -8.73 -13.48
N LYS A 29 -3.83 -9.17 -13.59
CA LYS A 29 -2.82 -8.51 -14.43
C LYS A 29 -2.78 -9.14 -15.82
N THR A 30 -2.72 -8.30 -16.84
CA THR A 30 -2.70 -8.69 -18.27
C THR A 30 -1.28 -8.64 -18.82
N THR A 31 -0.45 -9.61 -18.45
CA THR A 31 0.89 -9.75 -19.05
C THR A 31 0.81 -10.39 -20.43
N LYS A 32 1.89 -10.30 -21.22
CA LYS A 32 1.98 -10.96 -22.53
C LYS A 32 1.60 -12.44 -22.47
N ASP A 33 2.18 -13.21 -21.54
CA ASP A 33 1.86 -14.63 -21.38
C ASP A 33 0.40 -14.92 -21.02
N VAL A 34 -0.26 -14.00 -20.30
CA VAL A 34 -1.69 -14.11 -19.95
C VAL A 34 -2.56 -13.92 -21.19
N LEU A 35 -2.22 -12.94 -22.02
CA LEU A 35 -2.92 -12.65 -23.28
C LEU A 35 -2.68 -13.74 -24.33
N ASP A 36 -1.42 -14.10 -24.55
CA ASP A 36 -1.00 -15.11 -25.55
C ASP A 36 -1.65 -16.48 -25.29
N LYS A 37 -1.88 -16.81 -24.01
CA LYS A 37 -2.55 -18.06 -23.60
C LYS A 37 -4.06 -17.92 -23.42
N GLY A 38 -4.63 -16.74 -23.69
CA GLY A 38 -6.06 -16.47 -23.55
C GLY A 38 -6.60 -16.67 -22.13
N LEU A 39 -5.75 -16.47 -21.12
CA LEU A 39 -6.08 -16.68 -19.71
C LEU A 39 -7.01 -15.59 -19.18
N ASN A 40 -6.97 -14.40 -19.76
CA ASN A 40 -7.84 -13.26 -19.44
C ASN A 40 -9.31 -13.49 -19.84
N ASN A 41 -9.59 -14.47 -20.69
CA ASN A 41 -10.93 -14.80 -21.18
C ASN A 41 -11.61 -15.90 -20.34
N LEU A 42 -10.99 -16.31 -19.22
CA LEU A 42 -11.55 -17.26 -18.26
C LEU A 42 -12.35 -16.50 -17.20
N ASN A 43 -13.07 -17.22 -16.32
CA ASN A 43 -13.86 -16.59 -15.25
C ASN A 43 -13.01 -16.30 -14.01
N GLY A 44 -11.95 -17.09 -13.77
CA GLY A 44 -11.07 -16.93 -12.61
C GLY A 44 -10.09 -15.73 -12.56
N PRO A 45 -9.74 -15.00 -13.65
CA PRO A 45 -8.86 -13.84 -13.57
C PRO A 45 -9.41 -12.74 -12.65
N GLY A 46 -8.53 -12.10 -11.89
CA GLY A 46 -8.90 -11.00 -10.99
C GLY A 46 -9.52 -11.43 -9.66
N ALA A 47 -9.74 -12.72 -9.43
CA ALA A 47 -10.27 -13.23 -8.14
C ALA A 47 -9.40 -12.84 -6.92
N GLY A 48 -8.12 -12.53 -7.14
CA GLY A 48 -7.19 -12.02 -6.13
C GLY A 48 -6.61 -10.65 -6.48
N LYS A 49 -7.38 -9.76 -7.13
CA LYS A 49 -6.90 -8.43 -7.57
C LYS A 49 -6.27 -7.60 -6.44
N ASP A 50 -6.82 -7.72 -5.23
CA ASP A 50 -6.38 -6.97 -4.04
C ASP A 50 -5.24 -7.67 -3.29
N VAL A 51 -4.86 -8.87 -3.74
CA VAL A 51 -3.77 -9.63 -3.13
C VAL A 51 -2.41 -9.09 -3.60
N HIS A 52 -1.54 -8.77 -2.65
CA HIS A 52 -0.15 -8.40 -2.95
C HIS A 52 0.61 -9.55 -3.63
N LEU A 53 1.53 -9.25 -4.55
CA LEU A 53 2.27 -10.25 -5.33
C LEU A 53 2.91 -11.32 -4.45
N GLY A 54 3.71 -10.91 -3.46
CA GLY A 54 4.38 -11.84 -2.55
C GLY A 54 3.42 -12.69 -1.72
N PHE A 55 2.17 -12.24 -1.50
CA PHE A 55 1.17 -13.09 -0.84
C PHE A 55 0.57 -14.09 -1.81
N ALA A 56 0.28 -13.68 -3.06
CA ALA A 56 -0.18 -14.60 -4.11
C ALA A 56 0.86 -15.71 -4.41
N GLU A 57 2.15 -15.37 -4.39
CA GLU A 57 3.24 -16.35 -4.49
C GLU A 57 3.21 -17.34 -3.33
N ARG A 58 3.10 -16.86 -2.08
CA ARG A 58 2.97 -17.74 -0.91
C ARG A 58 1.74 -18.64 -0.97
N ILE A 59 0.60 -18.14 -1.48
CA ILE A 59 -0.59 -18.96 -1.71
C ILE A 59 -0.26 -20.08 -2.70
N SER A 60 0.38 -19.76 -3.83
CA SER A 60 0.79 -20.75 -4.83
C SER A 60 1.73 -21.80 -4.23
N ASP A 61 2.73 -21.38 -3.44
CA ASP A 61 3.70 -22.27 -2.82
C ASP A 61 3.04 -23.17 -1.77
N LYS A 62 2.09 -22.63 -1.00
CA LYS A 62 1.33 -23.42 -0.03
C LYS A 62 0.45 -24.45 -0.72
N LEU A 63 -0.22 -24.09 -1.82
CA LEU A 63 -1.00 -25.04 -2.63
C LEU A 63 -0.12 -26.14 -3.24
N GLN A 64 1.11 -25.82 -3.62
CA GLN A 64 2.08 -26.82 -4.08
C GLN A 64 2.47 -27.78 -2.93
N ASN A 65 2.77 -27.26 -1.75
CA ASN A 65 3.11 -28.08 -0.58
C ASN A 65 1.95 -28.96 -0.10
N LEU A 66 0.71 -28.59 -0.43
CA LEU A 66 -0.50 -29.37 -0.15
C LEU A 66 -0.86 -30.33 -1.29
N TYR A 67 0.01 -30.46 -2.31
CA TYR A 67 -0.21 -31.30 -3.49
C TYR A 67 -1.46 -30.94 -4.28
N ALA A 68 -2.00 -29.72 -4.16
CA ALA A 68 -3.09 -29.27 -5.01
C ALA A 68 -2.57 -28.88 -6.42
N ILE A 69 -1.31 -28.45 -6.49
CA ILE A 69 -0.68 -27.99 -7.73
C ILE A 69 0.73 -28.60 -7.78
N GLU A 70 1.12 -29.07 -8.96
CA GLU A 70 2.48 -29.57 -9.21
C GLU A 70 3.27 -28.54 -10.02
N THR A 71 4.54 -28.33 -9.65
CA THR A 71 5.48 -27.51 -10.42
C THR A 71 6.30 -28.39 -11.35
N VAL A 72 6.20 -28.14 -12.66
CA VAL A 72 6.96 -28.80 -13.72
C VAL A 72 8.04 -27.84 -14.22
N VAL A 73 9.29 -28.15 -13.92
CA VAL A 73 10.43 -27.39 -14.44
C VAL A 73 10.75 -27.90 -15.84
N LYS A 74 10.71 -27.00 -16.83
CA LYS A 74 11.20 -27.30 -18.18
C LYS A 74 12.52 -26.57 -18.40
N VAL A 75 13.55 -27.33 -18.72
CA VAL A 75 14.84 -26.81 -19.16
C VAL A 75 14.88 -26.91 -20.68
N ALA A 76 14.77 -25.78 -21.36
CA ALA A 76 15.03 -25.70 -22.80
C ALA A 76 16.31 -24.91 -23.03
N ILE A 77 16.24 -23.58 -22.93
CA ILE A 77 17.37 -22.65 -23.00
C ILE A 77 17.51 -21.88 -21.68
N TYR A 78 16.37 -21.47 -21.11
CA TYR A 78 16.25 -20.96 -19.75
C TYR A 78 15.30 -21.87 -18.96
N SER A 79 15.55 -22.02 -17.66
CA SER A 79 14.64 -22.75 -16.78
C SER A 79 13.32 -21.99 -16.65
N ALA A 80 12.22 -22.66 -16.99
CA ALA A 80 10.88 -22.11 -16.85
C ALA A 80 10.04 -22.99 -15.94
N ASN A 81 9.45 -22.38 -14.91
CA ASN A 81 8.59 -23.04 -13.95
C ASN A 81 7.14 -22.99 -14.45
N TYR A 82 6.63 -24.16 -14.84
CA TYR A 82 5.23 -24.35 -15.15
C TYR A 82 4.52 -24.94 -13.94
N ILE A 83 3.22 -24.69 -13.85
CA ILE A 83 2.34 -25.32 -12.87
C ILE A 83 1.20 -26.03 -13.57
N ARG A 84 0.72 -27.10 -12.95
CA ARG A 84 -0.47 -27.86 -13.36
C ARG A 84 -1.21 -28.40 -12.15
N LEU A 85 -2.44 -28.85 -12.33
CA LEU A 85 -3.14 -29.60 -11.29
C LEU A 85 -2.40 -30.92 -11.02
N ASP A 86 -2.34 -31.31 -9.76
CA ASP A 86 -1.69 -32.56 -9.36
C ASP A 86 -2.46 -33.79 -9.87
N GLU A 87 -1.72 -34.79 -10.36
CA GLU A 87 -2.29 -36.01 -10.94
C GLU A 87 -3.02 -36.90 -9.92
N ARG A 88 -2.74 -36.75 -8.62
CA ARG A 88 -3.39 -37.52 -7.54
C ARG A 88 -4.74 -36.94 -7.13
N GLU A 89 -5.23 -35.93 -7.86
CA GLU A 89 -6.54 -35.30 -7.66
C GLU A 89 -6.77 -34.70 -6.26
N MET A 90 -5.70 -34.43 -5.50
CA MET A 90 -5.79 -33.76 -4.19
C MET A 90 -6.45 -32.37 -4.30
N HIS A 91 -6.38 -31.77 -5.48
CA HIS A 91 -7.05 -30.53 -5.83
C HIS A 91 -8.59 -30.61 -5.85
N GLN A 92 -9.17 -31.81 -5.97
CA GLN A 92 -10.63 -31.99 -6.08
C GLN A 92 -11.35 -31.53 -4.81
N ARG A 93 -10.78 -31.82 -3.62
CA ARG A 93 -11.31 -31.35 -2.33
C ARG A 93 -11.47 -29.83 -2.25
N TRP A 94 -10.57 -29.11 -2.91
CA TRP A 94 -10.60 -27.65 -3.01
C TRP A 94 -11.66 -27.15 -3.99
N LEU A 95 -11.91 -27.89 -5.07
CA LEU A 95 -12.93 -27.55 -6.06
C LEU A 95 -14.34 -27.75 -5.50
N ASP A 96 -14.52 -28.82 -4.72
CA ASP A 96 -15.77 -29.18 -4.05
C ASP A 96 -16.08 -28.27 -2.85
N GLY A 97 -15.11 -27.43 -2.43
CA GLY A 97 -15.24 -26.55 -1.27
C GLY A 97 -15.12 -27.25 0.08
N GLY A 98 -14.58 -28.47 0.11
CA GLY A 98 -14.36 -29.25 1.33
C GLY A 98 -13.10 -28.84 2.10
N GLU A 99 -12.22 -28.04 1.51
CA GLU A 99 -10.96 -27.58 2.11
C GLU A 99 -10.87 -26.05 2.11
N THR A 100 -10.34 -25.48 3.19
CA THR A 100 -10.09 -24.04 3.33
C THR A 100 -8.60 -23.79 3.55
N LEU A 101 -8.05 -22.80 2.84
CA LEU A 101 -6.63 -22.48 2.94
C LEU A 101 -6.41 -21.45 4.05
N GLU A 102 -5.90 -21.91 5.19
CA GLU A 102 -5.46 -21.02 6.25
C GLU A 102 -4.05 -20.48 5.97
N MET A 103 -3.92 -19.16 5.91
CA MET A 103 -2.67 -18.45 5.63
C MET A 103 -2.45 -17.37 6.69
N ARG A 104 -1.26 -17.36 7.29
CA ARG A 104 -0.85 -16.27 8.19
C ARG A 104 -0.19 -15.16 7.38
N THR A 105 -0.68 -13.93 7.54
CA THR A 105 -0.06 -12.74 6.97
C THR A 105 0.60 -11.93 8.07
N LEU A 106 1.90 -11.67 7.95
CA LEU A 106 2.54 -10.64 8.73
C LEU A 106 2.04 -9.30 8.21
N VAL A 107 1.14 -8.66 8.96
CA VAL A 107 0.76 -7.28 8.70
C VAL A 107 1.94 -6.43 9.13
N HIS A 108 2.66 -5.87 8.16
CA HIS A 108 3.65 -4.87 8.46
C HIS A 108 2.89 -3.62 8.89
N VAL A 109 2.75 -3.42 10.20
CA VAL A 109 2.28 -2.15 10.75
C VAL A 109 3.30 -1.12 10.28
N PRO A 110 2.91 -0.12 9.46
CA PRO A 110 3.82 0.93 9.06
C PRO A 110 4.48 1.46 10.33
N LYS A 111 5.82 1.47 10.39
CA LYS A 111 6.50 2.23 11.42
C LYS A 111 5.88 3.63 11.40
N PRO A 112 5.44 4.19 12.54
CA PRO A 112 5.02 5.58 12.58
C PRO A 112 6.12 6.37 11.87
N ARG A 113 5.73 7.23 10.93
CA ARG A 113 6.69 8.13 10.28
C ARG A 113 7.51 8.76 11.41
N PRO A 114 8.85 8.89 11.27
CA PRO A 114 9.58 9.75 12.19
C PRO A 114 8.78 11.04 12.25
N GLU A 115 8.39 11.45 13.46
CA GLU A 115 7.76 12.75 13.64
C GLU A 115 8.64 13.75 12.89
N PRO A 116 8.07 14.63 12.05
CA PRO A 116 8.85 15.68 11.44
C PRO A 116 9.62 16.34 12.59
N GLY A 117 10.96 16.25 12.55
CA GLY A 117 11.79 17.00 13.48
C GLY A 117 11.30 18.45 13.44
N PRO A 118 11.28 19.15 14.59
CA PRO A 118 10.67 20.47 14.66
C PRO A 118 11.17 21.31 13.50
N GLU A 119 10.27 21.63 12.55
CA GLU A 119 10.57 22.61 11.52
C GLU A 119 10.86 23.91 12.28
N VAL A 120 12.14 24.24 12.39
CA VAL A 120 12.56 25.53 12.89
C VAL A 120 12.16 26.52 11.82
N ILE A 121 10.98 27.09 11.98
CA ILE A 121 10.57 28.25 11.19
C ILE A 121 11.49 29.37 11.65
N ASP A 122 12.49 29.69 10.83
CA ASP A 122 13.30 30.88 11.03
C ASP A 122 12.37 32.10 10.98
N ILE A 123 12.06 32.64 12.15
CA ILE A 123 11.43 33.94 12.27
C ILE A 123 12.58 34.94 12.19
N PRO A 124 12.63 35.79 11.15
CA PRO A 124 13.65 36.83 11.10
C PRO A 124 13.58 37.64 12.39
N SER A 125 14.73 37.82 13.05
CA SER A 125 14.87 38.46 14.36
C SER A 125 14.52 39.96 14.35
N THR A 126 14.19 40.50 13.19
CA THR A 126 13.83 41.90 12.93
C THR A 126 12.76 41.93 11.84
N PRO A 127 11.60 42.59 12.05
CA PRO A 127 10.66 42.86 10.98
C PRO A 127 11.22 44.02 10.17
N GLY A 128 10.70 44.22 8.97
CA GLY A 128 10.84 45.51 8.31
C GLY A 128 10.33 46.62 9.24
N ALA A 129 10.90 47.83 9.17
CA ALA A 129 10.63 48.95 10.07
C ALA A 129 9.15 49.42 10.17
N SER A 130 8.23 48.79 9.43
CA SER A 130 6.80 49.08 9.39
C SER A 130 5.89 47.89 9.72
N GLU A 131 6.42 46.72 10.10
CA GLU A 131 5.59 45.54 10.38
C GLU A 131 5.32 45.36 11.88
N ASP A 132 4.04 45.35 12.24
CA ASP A 132 3.56 45.00 13.57
C ASP A 132 3.85 43.51 13.83
N TRP A 133 4.81 43.24 14.71
CA TRP A 133 5.19 41.91 15.18
C TRP A 133 3.98 41.04 15.55
N ARG A 134 2.94 41.64 16.12
CA ARG A 134 1.73 40.90 16.52
C ARG A 134 0.98 40.35 15.30
N ASN A 135 0.88 41.15 14.24
CA ASN A 135 0.26 40.73 12.98
C ASN A 135 1.13 39.72 12.22
N LEU A 136 2.45 39.85 12.28
CA LEU A 136 3.37 38.88 11.66
C LEU A 136 3.28 37.50 12.34
N CYS A 137 3.28 37.48 13.67
CA CYS A 137 3.07 36.24 14.44
C CYS A 137 1.67 35.65 14.19
N TYR A 138 0.64 36.50 14.11
CA TYR A 138 -0.72 36.07 13.78
C TYR A 138 -0.74 35.37 12.40
N LYS A 139 -0.17 36.00 11.38
CA LYS A 139 -0.16 35.45 10.02
C LYS A 139 0.60 34.13 9.93
N LYS A 140 1.79 34.03 10.53
CA LYS A 140 2.56 32.77 10.55
C LYS A 140 1.83 31.63 11.26
N LEU A 141 1.11 31.92 12.34
CA LEU A 141 0.30 30.91 13.04
C LEU A 141 -0.90 30.45 12.19
N GLN A 142 -1.51 31.34 11.40
CA GLN A 142 -2.53 30.96 10.43
C GLN A 142 -1.97 30.05 9.34
N ASP A 143 -0.80 30.38 8.79
CA ASP A 143 -0.15 29.56 7.76
C ASP A 143 0.17 28.14 8.27
N VAL A 144 0.65 28.02 9.52
CA VAL A 144 0.88 26.71 10.16
C VAL A 144 -0.43 25.94 10.34
N ARG A 145 -1.50 26.62 10.76
CA ARG A 145 -2.82 26.02 10.96
C ARG A 145 -3.40 25.47 9.66
N GLU A 146 -3.31 26.23 8.56
CA GLU A 146 -3.77 25.77 7.24
C GLU A 146 -2.99 24.55 6.77
N ARG A 147 -1.66 24.54 6.96
CA ARG A 147 -0.82 23.39 6.65
C ARG A 147 -1.22 22.14 7.45
N VAL A 148 -1.46 22.28 8.75
CA VAL A 148 -1.90 21.17 9.62
C VAL A 148 -3.26 20.62 9.18
N CYS A 149 -4.21 21.50 8.82
CA CYS A 149 -5.52 21.05 8.33
C CYS A 149 -5.39 20.25 7.03
N LEU A 150 -4.53 20.69 6.12
CA LEU A 150 -4.27 20.01 4.84
C LEU A 150 -3.55 18.66 5.02
N THR A 151 -2.70 18.51 6.04
CA THR A 151 -1.97 17.25 6.28
C THR A 151 -2.79 16.22 7.06
N GLU A 152 -3.67 16.68 7.95
CA GLU A 152 -4.46 15.83 8.86
C GLU A 152 -5.92 15.63 8.39
N ASP A 153 -6.26 16.08 7.18
CA ASP A 153 -7.59 15.96 6.56
C ASP A 153 -8.73 16.55 7.42
N LEU A 154 -8.41 17.62 8.17
CA LEU A 154 -9.35 18.31 9.05
C LEU A 154 -10.21 19.29 8.23
N VAL A 155 -11.52 19.11 8.28
CA VAL A 155 -12.49 19.81 7.41
C VAL A 155 -12.67 21.29 7.79
N VAL A 156 -12.34 21.70 9.03
CA VAL A 156 -12.52 23.08 9.50
C VAL A 156 -11.33 23.52 10.35
N PRO A 157 -10.71 24.70 10.09
CA PRO A 157 -9.57 25.18 10.85
C PRO A 157 -9.81 25.31 12.36
N ASP A 158 -11.05 25.54 12.82
CA ASP A 158 -11.44 25.77 14.22
C ASP A 158 -11.19 24.59 15.17
N ASP A 159 -10.89 23.42 14.62
CA ASP A 159 -10.59 22.22 15.40
C ASP A 159 -9.13 22.14 15.87
N VAL A 160 -8.22 22.95 15.32
CA VAL A 160 -6.79 22.92 15.69
C VAL A 160 -6.50 23.78 16.92
N LEU A 161 -7.02 25.00 16.99
CA LEU A 161 -6.88 25.92 18.13
C LEU A 161 -8.03 26.93 18.17
N ARG A 162 -8.76 27.03 19.28
CA ARG A 162 -9.90 27.95 19.43
C ARG A 162 -9.45 29.43 19.55
N PRO A 163 -10.18 30.39 18.96
CA PRO A 163 -9.81 31.83 18.95
C PRO A 163 -9.61 32.48 20.34
N CYS A 164 -10.26 31.95 21.38
CA CYS A 164 -10.13 32.47 22.74
C CYS A 164 -8.79 32.08 23.42
N ILE A 165 -8.21 30.94 23.07
CA ILE A 165 -6.88 30.51 23.55
C ILE A 165 -5.76 31.33 22.88
N TRP A 166 -6.02 31.77 21.64
CA TRP A 166 -5.18 32.65 20.82
C TRP A 166 -4.85 33.99 21.48
N ALA A 167 -5.86 34.67 22.02
CA ALA A 167 -5.66 35.96 22.67
C ALA A 167 -4.83 35.85 23.95
N GLN A 168 -4.99 34.78 24.73
CA GLN A 168 -4.22 34.56 25.96
C GLN A 168 -2.77 34.18 25.68
N ALA A 169 -2.50 33.32 24.70
CA ALA A 169 -1.13 32.90 24.36
C ALA A 169 -0.26 34.06 23.85
N ILE A 170 -0.82 34.95 23.01
CA ILE A 170 -0.10 36.13 22.52
C ILE A 170 0.12 37.17 23.62
N THR A 171 -0.82 37.27 24.58
CA THR A 171 -0.68 38.21 25.70
C THR A 171 0.28 37.71 26.77
N GLN A 172 0.43 36.39 26.95
CA GLN A 172 1.37 35.77 27.90
C GLN A 172 2.76 35.54 27.31
N SER A 173 2.87 35.38 25.99
CA SER A 173 4.16 35.38 25.31
C SER A 173 4.74 36.78 25.41
N ARG A 174 5.77 36.97 26.26
CA ARG A 174 6.60 38.18 26.24
C ARG A 174 7.33 38.25 24.89
N CYS A 175 6.64 38.71 23.85
CA CYS A 175 7.26 39.29 22.66
C CYS A 175 7.86 40.64 23.06
N THR A 176 8.84 40.62 23.97
CA THR A 176 9.66 41.76 24.28
C THR A 176 10.74 41.84 23.21
N ARG A 177 10.80 43.02 22.56
CA ARG A 177 11.87 43.45 21.67
C ARG A 177 13.22 43.01 22.24
N PRO A 178 14.07 42.26 21.51
CA PRO A 178 15.39 41.93 22.00
C PRO A 178 16.17 43.23 22.20
N GLU A 179 16.63 43.47 23.44
CA GLU A 179 17.58 44.55 23.72
C GLU A 179 18.88 44.23 23.00
N LEU A 180 19.28 45.11 22.10
CA LEU A 180 20.59 45.09 21.45
C LEU A 180 21.67 45.31 22.51
N THR A 181 22.25 44.24 23.05
CA THR A 181 23.52 44.34 23.76
C THR A 181 24.64 44.48 22.74
N ALA A 182 25.14 45.71 22.61
CA ALA A 182 26.42 45.98 21.98
C ALA A 182 27.55 45.52 22.91
N ASN A 183 28.38 44.58 22.43
CA ASN A 183 29.84 44.57 22.51
C ASN A 183 30.40 43.32 21.83
#